data_AF-A0A3D0HE17-F1
#
_entry.id   AF-A0A3D0HE17-F1
#
_cell.length_a   1.000
_cell.length_b   1.000
_cell.length_c   1.000
_cell.angle_alpha   90.00
_cell.angle_beta   90.00
_cell.angle_gamma   90.00
#
_symmetry.space_group_name_H-M   'P 1'
#
loop_
_entity.id
_entity.type
_entity.pdbx_description
1 polymer ?
#
loop_
_entity_poly.entity_id
_entity_poly.type
_entity_poly.pdbx_seq_one_letter_code
_entity_poly.pdbx_strand_id
1 'polypeptide(L)'
;MNQIQDLSLVSLTNNFKDESGNLHGGKIEFDGKTYNVSIANGKADITQAQTNIFSKFFNLFKDISHTPTAQMLTERFNTIVEMSNDEALMKELRSMQVAHNNSAMLNSMVEQHPGQQVLEVANYGFSPARNIVKDSNVVKQFSQASGVQINLNKIDNYNECLGIIPLKLQPTMLPGLIDKVRGGSLPVDTSLSMGGKLDPERVGKWKDFLQNNADRLDTPKRLYQLLTSPKTAEQTGKTTGWDAEFAKNPDKALEQFIVKNLQHSDFAKMNESDMKFLAEKLKDYVALYNMPDPAQRDAAIQKYFSDPNNWANPNDPDEMDRLHGTGDYVVDPEGLDEDEIAASYEMQRDVANFKAYALLLQVLMGSVFRQTSKLGLEFFRSQNVPVMFQNADYNGKSLQGRMDAVLKENTWKKGYIQGKASNSPITHSEMRHIERLKKQDANSEWTDIQTGSAHSTGPKLDVSKPDGASI
;
A
#
# COMPACT_ATOMS: atom_id res chain seq x y z
N MET A 1 19.33 20.71 -22.86
CA MET A 1 20.27 21.19 -21.84
C MET A 1 19.62 20.98 -20.49
N ASN A 2 20.26 20.23 -19.59
CA ASN A 2 19.77 20.06 -18.22
C ASN A 2 20.11 21.34 -17.44
N GLN A 3 19.12 22.02 -16.85
CA GLN A 3 19.42 23.13 -15.96
C GLN A 3 19.73 22.56 -14.57
N ILE A 4 20.67 23.16 -13.84
CA ILE A 4 20.92 22.81 -12.42
C ILE A 4 19.63 22.96 -11.59
N GLN A 5 18.73 23.85 -12.04
CA GLN A 5 17.42 24.06 -11.44
C GLN A 5 16.48 22.85 -11.58
N ASP A 6 16.76 21.93 -12.50
CA ASP A 6 15.98 20.70 -12.72
C ASP A 6 16.41 19.57 -11.76
N LEU A 7 17.53 19.74 -11.03
CA LEU A 7 17.89 18.82 -9.97
C LEU A 7 16.90 18.99 -8.81
N SER A 8 16.00 18.00 -8.69
CA SER A 8 15.07 17.90 -7.57
C SER A 8 15.85 17.90 -6.25
N LEU A 9 15.55 18.90 -5.41
CA LEU A 9 16.09 19.00 -4.05
C LEU A 9 15.81 17.71 -3.27
N VAL A 10 14.64 17.09 -3.46
CA VAL A 10 14.25 15.84 -2.80
C VAL A 10 15.07 14.65 -3.29
N SER A 11 15.34 14.55 -4.59
CA SER A 11 16.20 13.48 -5.13
C SER A 11 17.63 13.59 -4.62
N LEU A 12 18.17 14.80 -4.57
CA LEU A 12 19.48 15.06 -3.98
C LEU A 12 19.49 14.72 -2.48
N THR A 13 18.48 15.15 -1.69
CA THR A 13 18.41 14.79 -0.27
C THR A 13 18.32 13.28 -0.04
N ASN A 14 17.52 12.55 -0.84
CA ASN A 14 17.34 11.11 -0.65
C ASN A 14 18.59 10.30 -1.00
N ASN A 15 19.33 10.73 -2.02
CA ASN A 15 20.55 10.02 -2.44
C ASN A 15 21.74 10.26 -1.50
N PHE A 16 21.75 11.39 -0.80
CA PHE A 16 22.81 11.77 0.12
C PHE A 16 22.43 11.55 1.58
N LYS A 17 21.28 10.93 1.90
CA LYS A 17 20.94 10.51 3.27
C LYS A 17 21.34 9.06 3.53
N ASP A 18 21.98 8.81 4.66
CA ASP A 18 22.23 7.46 5.15
C ASP A 18 20.95 6.83 5.75
N GLU A 19 21.06 5.60 6.24
CA GLU A 19 19.94 4.87 6.85
C GLU A 19 19.44 5.54 8.13
N SER A 20 20.30 6.28 8.83
CA SER A 20 20.00 7.07 10.01
C SER A 20 19.34 8.42 9.68
N GLY A 21 19.27 8.78 8.40
CA GLY A 21 18.68 10.02 7.91
C GLY A 21 19.64 11.22 7.90
N ASN A 22 20.92 11.01 8.22
CA ASN A 22 21.96 12.04 8.17
C ASN A 22 22.48 12.22 6.75
N LEU A 23 22.76 13.47 6.39
CA LEU A 23 23.40 13.76 5.11
C LEU A 23 24.88 13.33 5.13
N HIS A 24 25.32 12.60 4.11
CA HIS A 24 26.69 12.16 3.89
C HIS A 24 27.22 12.65 2.55
N GLY A 25 28.54 12.66 2.36
CA GLY A 25 29.15 12.96 1.07
C GLY A 25 28.97 11.83 0.04
N GLY A 26 29.24 12.11 -1.24
CA GLY A 26 29.07 11.15 -2.32
C GLY A 26 29.52 11.70 -3.67
N LYS A 27 28.99 11.15 -4.77
CA LYS A 27 29.28 11.62 -6.13
C LYS A 27 28.00 11.94 -6.89
N ILE A 28 28.07 12.94 -7.76
CA ILE A 28 26.99 13.36 -8.67
C ILE A 28 27.54 13.41 -10.07
N GLU A 29 26.84 12.81 -11.02
CA GLU A 29 27.09 13.04 -12.43
C GLU A 29 26.13 14.11 -12.97
N PHE A 30 26.68 15.17 -13.56
CA PHE A 30 25.90 16.25 -14.16
C PHE A 30 26.59 16.73 -15.45
N ASP A 31 25.83 16.75 -16.54
CA ASP A 31 26.31 17.14 -17.87
C ASP A 31 27.59 16.40 -18.31
N GLY A 32 27.63 15.07 -18.09
CA GLY A 32 28.76 14.19 -18.43
C GLY A 32 30.02 14.39 -17.57
N LYS A 33 29.92 15.16 -16.48
CA LYS A 33 31.01 15.38 -15.52
C LYS A 33 30.64 14.82 -14.16
N THR A 34 31.60 14.20 -13.49
CA THR A 34 31.44 13.74 -12.11
C THR A 34 31.88 14.83 -11.13
N TYR A 35 31.12 15.02 -10.06
CA TYR A 35 31.38 15.94 -8.98
C TYR A 35 31.40 15.17 -7.66
N ASN A 36 32.42 15.38 -6.83
CA ASN A 36 32.47 14.88 -5.46
C ASN A 36 31.75 15.86 -4.55
N VAL A 37 30.86 15.35 -3.70
CA VAL A 37 30.14 16.11 -2.69
C VAL A 37 30.69 15.70 -1.34
N SER A 38 31.10 16.67 -0.54
CA SER A 38 31.41 16.47 0.88
C SER A 38 30.44 17.30 1.71
N ILE A 39 29.97 16.76 2.83
CA ILE A 39 29.08 17.47 3.75
C ILE A 39 29.76 17.47 5.11
N ALA A 40 30.09 18.66 5.61
CA ALA A 40 30.75 18.86 6.89
C ALA A 40 30.20 20.11 7.57
N ASN A 41 29.97 20.03 8.89
CA ASN A 41 29.51 21.17 9.71
C ASN A 41 28.27 21.89 9.15
N GLY A 42 27.31 21.12 8.63
CA GLY A 42 26.08 21.70 8.08
C GLY A 42 26.26 22.46 6.76
N LYS A 43 27.38 22.24 6.05
CA LYS A 43 27.61 22.80 4.71
C LYS A 43 28.07 21.71 3.74
N ALA A 44 27.67 21.84 2.50
CA ALA A 44 28.19 21.06 1.40
C ALA A 44 29.36 21.79 0.73
N ASP A 45 30.35 21.02 0.30
CA ASP A 45 31.41 21.44 -0.60
C ASP A 45 31.47 20.47 -1.78
N ILE A 46 31.32 21.01 -2.98
CA ILE A 46 31.25 20.26 -4.22
C ILE A 46 32.44 20.62 -5.11
N THR A 47 33.15 19.58 -5.53
CA THR A 47 34.37 19.69 -6.35
C THR A 47 34.22 18.81 -7.58
N GLN A 48 34.60 19.31 -8.75
CA GLN A 48 34.57 18.45 -9.95
C GLN A 48 35.64 17.36 -9.83
N ALA A 49 35.25 16.09 -10.01
CA ALA A 49 36.18 14.98 -10.04
C ALA A 49 37.05 15.09 -11.30
N GLN A 50 38.37 15.02 -11.11
CA GLN A 50 39.30 15.05 -12.23
C GLN A 50 39.38 13.65 -12.87
N THR A 51 38.96 13.53 -14.13
CA THR A 51 38.94 12.27 -14.89
C THR A 51 40.28 11.88 -15.52
N ASN A 52 41.35 12.66 -15.33
CA ASN A 52 42.61 12.43 -16.04
C ASN A 52 43.67 11.69 -15.21
N ILE A 53 44.10 10.53 -15.72
CA ILE A 53 45.27 9.74 -15.30
C ILE A 53 46.57 10.58 -15.21
N PHE A 54 46.64 11.72 -15.91
CA PHE A 54 47.77 12.66 -15.87
C PHE A 54 47.78 13.62 -14.65
N SER A 55 46.69 13.72 -13.86
CA SER A 55 46.63 14.66 -12.74
C SER A 55 47.50 14.27 -11.53
N LYS A 56 47.89 13.00 -11.40
CA LYS A 56 48.84 12.56 -10.36
C LYS A 56 50.22 13.24 -10.49
N PHE A 57 50.57 13.72 -11.68
CA PHE A 57 51.85 14.39 -11.94
C PHE A 57 51.83 15.91 -11.66
N PHE A 58 50.66 16.54 -11.56
CA PHE A 58 50.50 17.99 -11.35
C PHE A 58 49.79 18.33 -10.01
N ASN A 59 50.01 17.52 -8.98
CA ASN A 59 49.49 17.73 -7.61
C ASN A 59 49.97 19.03 -6.91
N LEU A 60 50.68 19.93 -7.60
CA LEU A 60 51.18 21.20 -7.05
C LEU A 60 50.26 22.40 -7.31
N PHE A 61 49.29 22.29 -8.23
CA PHE A 61 48.25 23.31 -8.42
C PHE A 61 46.94 22.78 -7.84
N LYS A 62 46.83 22.90 -6.53
CA LYS A 62 45.67 22.58 -5.71
C LYS A 62 44.54 23.63 -5.89
N ASP A 63 44.36 24.15 -7.09
CA ASP A 63 43.14 24.87 -7.45
C ASP A 63 42.06 23.82 -7.62
N ILE A 64 41.50 23.43 -6.47
CA ILE A 64 40.26 22.69 -6.36
C ILE A 64 39.27 23.42 -7.26
N SER A 65 39.00 22.86 -8.43
CA SER A 65 38.30 23.58 -9.49
C SER A 65 36.83 23.74 -9.10
N HIS A 66 36.54 24.79 -8.33
CA HIS A 66 35.21 25.34 -8.08
C HIS A 66 34.72 25.97 -9.39
N THR A 67 34.42 25.12 -10.36
CA THR A 67 33.76 25.55 -11.60
C THR A 67 32.46 26.27 -11.27
N PRO A 68 31.97 27.19 -12.12
CA PRO A 68 30.66 27.83 -11.88
C PRO A 68 29.55 26.81 -11.63
N THR A 69 29.57 25.66 -12.33
CA THR A 69 28.67 24.53 -12.08
C THR A 69 28.83 23.96 -10.68
N ALA A 70 30.05 23.73 -10.21
CA ALA A 70 30.30 23.24 -8.86
C ALA A 70 29.84 24.24 -7.78
N GLN A 71 30.04 25.55 -7.99
CA GLN A 71 29.54 26.59 -7.09
C GLN A 71 28.01 26.61 -7.02
N MET A 72 27.34 26.57 -8.17
CA MET A 72 25.87 26.51 -8.21
C MET A 72 25.32 25.23 -7.57
N LEU A 73 25.99 24.09 -7.76
CA LEU A 73 25.64 22.84 -7.08
C LEU A 73 25.86 22.97 -5.57
N THR A 74 26.97 23.58 -5.12
CA THR A 74 27.26 23.84 -3.71
C THR A 74 26.18 24.71 -3.06
N GLU A 75 25.78 25.81 -3.70
CA GLU A 75 24.69 26.67 -3.22
C GLU A 75 23.39 25.87 -3.08
N ARG A 76 23.02 25.11 -4.12
CA ARG A 76 21.84 24.25 -4.12
C ARG A 76 21.88 23.23 -2.98
N PHE A 77 23.04 22.62 -2.73
CA PHE A 77 23.21 21.66 -1.64
C PHE A 77 23.22 22.30 -0.26
N ASN A 78 23.76 23.51 -0.10
CA ASN A 78 23.70 24.24 1.16
C ASN A 78 22.25 24.56 1.52
N THR A 79 21.44 24.97 0.53
CA THR A 79 19.98 25.08 0.73
C THR A 79 19.38 23.74 1.18
N ILE A 80 19.77 22.61 0.59
CA ILE A 80 19.32 21.28 1.05
C ILE A 80 19.73 21.01 2.50
N VAL A 81 20.97 21.28 2.87
CA VAL A 81 21.46 21.00 4.22
C VAL A 81 20.72 21.86 5.24
N GLU A 82 20.54 23.14 4.95
CA GLU A 82 19.74 24.07 5.77
C GLU A 82 18.29 23.58 5.91
N MET A 83 17.64 23.24 4.79
CA MET A 83 16.27 22.72 4.78
C MET A 83 16.16 21.37 5.48
N SER A 84 17.19 20.52 5.42
CA SER A 84 17.15 19.17 5.99
C SER A 84 17.07 19.14 7.51
N ASN A 85 17.48 20.24 8.16
CA ASN A 85 17.37 20.45 9.60
C ASN A 85 15.97 20.95 10.01
N ASP A 86 15.13 21.37 9.05
CA ASP A 86 13.75 21.78 9.27
C ASP A 86 12.79 20.69 8.75
N GLU A 87 12.20 19.92 9.67
CA GLU A 87 11.29 18.84 9.31
C GLU A 87 10.02 19.33 8.60
N ALA A 88 9.51 20.52 8.94
CA ALA A 88 8.31 21.08 8.33
C ALA A 88 8.58 21.44 6.86
N LEU A 89 9.72 22.10 6.61
CA LEU A 89 10.15 22.46 5.26
C LEU A 89 10.48 21.23 4.40
N MET A 90 11.09 20.20 5.00
CA MET A 90 11.29 18.92 4.31
C MET A 90 9.98 18.22 3.96
N LYS A 91 8.97 18.30 4.83
CA LYS A 91 7.64 17.75 4.55
C LYS A 91 6.98 18.50 3.39
N GLU A 92 7.11 19.82 3.35
CA GLU A 92 6.61 20.65 2.24
C GLU A 92 7.31 20.31 0.92
N LEU A 93 8.64 20.24 0.90
CA LEU A 93 9.42 19.82 -0.27
C LEU A 93 8.99 18.45 -0.81
N ARG A 94 8.80 17.46 0.07
CA ARG A 94 8.31 16.14 -0.34
C ARG A 94 6.92 16.23 -0.93
N SER A 95 6.06 17.06 -0.35
CA SER A 95 4.70 17.28 -0.85
C SER A 95 4.73 17.92 -2.24
N MET A 96 5.60 18.90 -2.47
CA MET A 96 5.83 19.50 -3.79
C MET A 96 6.41 18.52 -4.81
N GLN A 97 7.34 17.65 -4.41
CA GLN A 97 7.88 16.62 -5.32
C GLN A 97 6.81 15.61 -5.72
N VAL A 98 6.00 15.15 -4.75
CA VAL A 98 4.86 14.26 -5.03
C VAL A 98 3.90 14.96 -5.97
N ALA A 99 3.53 16.22 -5.70
CA ALA A 99 2.70 17.04 -6.57
C ALA A 99 3.25 17.11 -8.00
N HIS A 100 4.52 17.48 -8.16
CA HIS A 100 5.17 17.61 -9.46
C HIS A 100 5.19 16.29 -10.25
N ASN A 101 5.57 15.18 -9.61
CA ASN A 101 5.59 13.86 -10.25
C ASN A 101 4.20 13.45 -10.74
N ASN A 102 3.16 13.73 -9.95
CA ASN A 102 1.79 13.43 -10.34
C ASN A 102 1.31 14.34 -11.48
N SER A 103 1.65 15.64 -11.49
CA SER A 103 1.33 16.52 -12.61
C SER A 103 1.92 16.03 -13.92
N ALA A 104 3.17 15.54 -13.92
CA ALA A 104 3.80 14.98 -15.10
C ALA A 104 3.08 13.72 -15.62
N MET A 105 2.68 12.81 -14.71
CA MET A 105 1.90 11.62 -15.06
C MET A 105 0.53 11.99 -15.63
N LEU A 106 -0.16 12.96 -15.00
CA LEU A 106 -1.45 13.44 -15.48
C LEU A 106 -1.37 14.09 -16.85
N ASN A 107 -0.31 14.88 -17.14
CA ASN A 107 -0.09 15.48 -18.46
C ASN A 107 -0.03 14.40 -19.53
N SER A 108 0.79 13.38 -19.30
CA SER A 108 0.95 12.32 -20.28
C SER A 108 -0.32 11.46 -20.43
N MET A 109 -1.07 11.23 -19.35
CA MET A 109 -2.38 10.56 -19.44
C MET A 109 -3.39 11.37 -20.28
N VAL A 110 -3.42 12.69 -20.15
CA VAL A 110 -4.28 13.55 -20.98
C VAL A 110 -3.86 13.51 -22.44
N GLU A 111 -2.56 13.58 -22.73
CA GLU A 111 -2.03 13.46 -24.10
C GLU A 111 -2.41 12.12 -24.75
N GLN A 112 -2.43 11.03 -23.96
CA GLN A 112 -2.84 9.70 -24.41
C GLN A 112 -4.37 9.56 -24.61
N HIS A 113 -5.18 10.49 -24.07
CA HIS A 113 -6.63 10.45 -24.13
C HIS A 113 -7.21 11.73 -24.79
N PRO A 114 -6.85 12.01 -26.06
CA PRO A 114 -7.23 13.25 -26.72
C PRO A 114 -8.76 13.38 -26.87
N GLY A 115 -9.26 14.60 -26.68
CA GLY A 115 -10.67 14.94 -26.87
C GLY A 115 -11.60 14.64 -25.68
N GLN A 116 -11.08 14.04 -24.59
CA GLN A 116 -11.86 13.87 -23.37
C GLN A 116 -11.95 15.19 -22.59
N GLN A 117 -13.18 15.63 -22.26
CA GLN A 117 -13.41 16.77 -21.36
C GLN A 117 -13.29 16.38 -19.88
N VAL A 118 -13.55 15.11 -19.58
CA VAL A 118 -13.45 14.53 -18.24
C VAL A 118 -12.65 13.24 -18.36
N LEU A 119 -11.50 13.18 -17.69
CA LEU A 119 -10.65 12.00 -17.64
C LEU A 119 -10.74 11.39 -16.24
N GLU A 120 -11.27 10.16 -16.16
CA GLU A 120 -11.18 9.37 -14.95
C GLU A 120 -9.80 8.71 -14.87
N VAL A 121 -9.18 8.79 -13.69
CA VAL A 121 -7.89 8.17 -13.41
C VAL A 121 -8.03 7.31 -12.15
N ALA A 122 -7.65 6.04 -12.28
CA ALA A 122 -7.63 5.11 -11.17
C ALA A 122 -6.41 5.38 -10.27
N ASN A 123 -6.65 5.82 -9.04
CA ASN A 123 -5.63 6.32 -8.12
C ASN A 123 -5.18 5.25 -7.10
N TYR A 124 -4.03 4.66 -7.36
CA TYR A 124 -3.39 3.63 -6.55
C TYR A 124 -2.13 4.14 -5.86
N GLY A 125 -1.71 3.48 -4.79
CA GLY A 125 -0.51 3.86 -4.03
C GLY A 125 -0.77 4.12 -2.54
N PHE A 126 0.27 4.56 -1.83
CA PHE A 126 0.23 4.77 -0.39
C PHE A 126 -0.72 5.90 0.00
N SER A 127 -1.53 5.70 1.07
CA SER A 127 -2.56 6.65 1.49
C SER A 127 -2.04 8.09 1.70
N PRO A 128 -0.91 8.33 2.41
CA PRO A 128 -0.39 9.70 2.57
C PRO A 128 -0.05 10.37 1.24
N ALA A 129 0.55 9.64 0.30
CA ALA A 129 0.87 10.16 -1.02
C ALA A 129 -0.39 10.47 -1.83
N ARG A 130 -1.43 9.62 -1.77
CA ARG A 130 -2.72 9.87 -2.42
C ARG A 130 -3.41 11.13 -1.87
N ASN A 131 -3.31 11.37 -0.56
CA ASN A 131 -3.90 12.54 0.07
C ASN A 131 -3.17 13.83 -0.33
N ILE A 132 -1.83 13.80 -0.44
CA ILE A 132 -1.06 14.97 -0.91
C ILE A 132 -1.57 15.46 -2.27
N VAL A 133 -1.85 14.57 -3.22
CA VAL A 133 -2.36 14.96 -4.55
C VAL A 133 -3.75 15.60 -4.47
N LYS A 134 -4.60 15.07 -3.60
CA LYS A 134 -5.95 15.61 -3.37
C LYS A 134 -5.90 16.99 -2.70
N ASP A 135 -5.04 17.14 -1.70
CA ASP A 135 -4.98 18.32 -0.82
C ASP A 135 -4.18 19.48 -1.45
N SER A 136 -3.20 19.18 -2.31
CA SER A 136 -2.29 20.17 -2.92
C SER A 136 -2.90 21.02 -4.03
N ASN A 137 -4.20 20.90 -4.30
CA ASN A 137 -4.86 21.51 -5.47
C ASN A 137 -4.25 21.11 -6.83
N VAL A 138 -3.32 20.16 -6.89
CA VAL A 138 -2.64 19.74 -8.13
C VAL A 138 -3.65 19.36 -9.21
N VAL A 139 -4.64 18.54 -8.86
CA VAL A 139 -5.71 18.13 -9.77
C VAL A 139 -6.49 19.32 -10.30
N LYS A 140 -6.78 20.30 -9.45
CA LYS A 140 -7.52 21.51 -9.82
C LYS A 140 -6.71 22.41 -10.72
N GLN A 141 -5.46 22.70 -10.35
CA GLN A 141 -4.53 23.53 -11.14
C GLN A 141 -4.27 22.90 -12.51
N PHE A 142 -4.04 21.58 -12.52
CA PHE A 142 -3.87 20.80 -13.73
C PHE A 142 -5.12 20.87 -14.62
N SER A 143 -6.31 20.68 -14.04
CA SER A 143 -7.56 20.71 -14.80
C SER A 143 -7.81 22.10 -15.40
N GLN A 144 -7.44 23.16 -14.68
CA GLN A 144 -7.51 24.54 -15.18
C GLN A 144 -6.52 24.80 -16.32
N ALA A 145 -5.31 24.25 -16.24
CA ALA A 145 -4.28 24.45 -17.26
C ALA A 145 -4.53 23.64 -18.54
N SER A 146 -5.00 22.40 -18.40
CA SER A 146 -5.25 21.48 -19.52
C SER A 146 -6.64 21.66 -20.15
N GLY A 147 -7.59 22.25 -19.43
CA GLY A 147 -9.00 22.28 -19.82
C GLY A 147 -9.73 20.93 -19.68
N VAL A 148 -9.05 19.91 -19.13
CA VAL A 148 -9.61 18.57 -18.90
C VAL A 148 -9.88 18.39 -17.42
N GLN A 149 -11.12 18.07 -17.04
CA GLN A 149 -11.46 17.74 -15.67
C GLN A 149 -10.90 16.35 -15.31
N ILE A 150 -9.99 16.30 -14.34
CA ILE A 150 -9.46 15.02 -13.84
C ILE A 150 -10.26 14.54 -12.63
N ASN A 151 -10.79 13.31 -12.72
CA ASN A 151 -11.45 12.62 -11.61
C ASN A 151 -10.57 11.49 -11.09
N LEU A 152 -9.95 11.69 -9.92
CA LEU A 152 -9.15 10.66 -9.26
C LEU A 152 -10.04 9.72 -8.43
N ASN A 153 -10.24 8.50 -8.92
CA ASN A 153 -11.10 7.52 -8.26
C ASN A 153 -10.32 6.35 -7.67
N LYS A 154 -10.80 5.81 -6.55
CA LYS A 154 -10.28 4.59 -5.92
C LYS A 154 -11.30 3.49 -6.12
N ILE A 155 -10.85 2.25 -6.21
CA ILE A 155 -11.75 1.10 -6.21
C ILE A 155 -12.59 1.01 -4.91
N ASP A 156 -12.09 1.60 -3.82
CA ASP A 156 -12.84 1.74 -2.56
C ASP A 156 -14.13 2.54 -2.76
N ASN A 157 -14.12 3.61 -3.58
CA ASN A 157 -15.32 4.40 -3.90
C ASN A 157 -16.36 3.53 -4.63
N TYR A 158 -15.90 2.65 -5.53
CA TYR A 158 -16.77 1.71 -6.24
C TYR A 158 -17.34 0.65 -5.30
N ASN A 159 -16.52 0.13 -4.37
CA ASN A 159 -16.95 -0.79 -3.33
C ASN A 159 -18.00 -0.15 -2.41
N GLU A 160 -17.80 1.11 -2.01
CA GLU A 160 -18.75 1.89 -1.19
C GLU A 160 -20.11 2.01 -1.90
N CYS A 161 -20.14 2.31 -3.20
CA CYS A 161 -21.38 2.36 -3.98
C CYS A 161 -22.14 1.03 -4.06
N LEU A 162 -21.46 -0.10 -3.77
CA LEU A 162 -22.05 -1.43 -3.71
C LEU A 162 -22.35 -1.89 -2.27
N GLY A 163 -22.14 -1.02 -1.27
CA GLY A 163 -22.30 -1.35 0.15
C GLY A 163 -21.16 -2.21 0.73
N ILE A 164 -20.06 -2.38 0.00
CA ILE A 164 -18.86 -3.11 0.43
C ILE A 164 -17.94 -2.14 1.19
N ILE A 165 -18.29 -1.85 2.45
CA ILE A 165 -17.63 -0.82 3.27
C ILE A 165 -16.79 -1.48 4.37
N PRO A 166 -15.47 -1.23 4.44
CA PRO A 166 -14.58 -1.91 5.39
C PRO A 166 -15.03 -1.82 6.85
N LEU A 167 -15.49 -0.64 7.27
CA LEU A 167 -15.89 -0.38 8.65
C LEU A 167 -17.26 -0.96 9.03
N LYS A 168 -18.05 -1.41 8.05
CA LYS A 168 -19.39 -1.97 8.28
C LYS A 168 -19.45 -3.49 8.12
N LEU A 169 -18.39 -4.10 7.58
CA LEU A 169 -18.40 -5.51 7.25
C LEU A 169 -17.95 -6.33 8.47
N GLN A 170 -18.89 -7.04 9.09
CA GLN A 170 -18.62 -7.99 10.17
C GLN A 170 -18.34 -9.39 9.60
N PRO A 171 -17.64 -10.28 10.33
CA PRO A 171 -17.31 -11.62 9.82
C PRO A 171 -18.57 -12.47 9.56
N THR A 172 -19.62 -12.25 10.36
CA THR A 172 -20.95 -12.88 10.23
C THR A 172 -21.67 -12.45 8.94
N MET A 173 -21.37 -11.27 8.40
CA MET A 173 -21.98 -10.74 7.18
C MET A 173 -21.28 -11.22 5.90
N LEU A 174 -20.05 -11.74 6.01
CA LEU A 174 -19.24 -12.09 4.85
C LEU A 174 -19.86 -13.19 3.96
N PRO A 175 -20.47 -14.27 4.47
CA PRO A 175 -21.15 -15.25 3.62
C PRO A 175 -22.25 -14.61 2.78
N GLY A 176 -23.16 -13.87 3.43
CA GLY A 176 -24.25 -13.18 2.75
C GLY A 176 -23.78 -12.12 1.76
N LEU A 177 -22.67 -11.42 2.04
CA LEU A 177 -22.06 -10.49 1.08
C LEU A 177 -21.57 -11.22 -0.17
N ILE A 178 -20.82 -12.32 -0.01
CA ILE A 178 -20.28 -13.09 -1.14
C ILE A 178 -21.42 -13.72 -1.95
N ASP A 179 -22.50 -14.18 -1.30
CA ASP A 179 -23.68 -14.70 -2.00
C ASP A 179 -24.37 -13.60 -2.82
N LYS A 180 -24.48 -12.36 -2.29
CA LYS A 180 -24.97 -11.20 -3.05
C LYS A 180 -24.09 -10.82 -4.23
N VAL A 181 -22.76 -10.90 -4.08
CA VAL A 181 -21.80 -10.69 -5.18
C VAL A 181 -22.05 -11.75 -6.27
N ARG A 182 -22.05 -13.03 -5.89
CA ARG A 182 -22.24 -14.18 -6.81
C ARG A 182 -23.59 -14.14 -7.52
N GLY A 183 -24.64 -13.73 -6.81
CA GLY A 183 -25.99 -13.58 -7.35
C GLY A 183 -26.22 -12.28 -8.13
N GLY A 184 -25.26 -11.36 -8.19
CA GLY A 184 -25.43 -10.08 -8.87
C GLY A 184 -26.50 -9.19 -8.22
N SER A 185 -26.75 -9.34 -6.93
CA SER A 185 -27.84 -8.68 -6.21
C SER A 185 -27.37 -7.52 -5.33
N LEU A 186 -26.11 -7.09 -5.44
CA LEU A 186 -25.61 -5.90 -4.77
C LEU A 186 -26.37 -4.65 -5.24
N PRO A 187 -26.77 -3.74 -4.32
CA PRO A 187 -27.37 -2.48 -4.71
C PRO A 187 -26.32 -1.60 -5.40
N VAL A 188 -26.77 -0.68 -6.25
CA VAL A 188 -25.93 0.39 -6.80
C VAL A 188 -26.45 1.70 -6.23
N ASP A 189 -25.67 2.32 -5.35
CA ASP A 189 -25.99 3.59 -4.73
C ASP A 189 -24.79 4.54 -4.78
N THR A 190 -24.77 5.40 -5.78
CA THR A 190 -23.69 6.38 -5.98
C THR A 190 -23.67 7.50 -4.95
N SER A 191 -24.69 7.61 -4.09
CA SER A 191 -24.69 8.57 -2.97
C SER A 191 -23.77 8.15 -1.83
N LEU A 192 -23.36 6.88 -1.79
CA LEU A 192 -22.48 6.34 -0.74
C LEU A 192 -21.00 6.68 -0.95
N SER A 193 -20.58 7.05 -2.16
CA SER A 193 -19.17 7.36 -2.45
C SER A 193 -18.72 8.64 -1.75
N MET A 194 -17.74 8.53 -0.86
CA MET A 194 -17.08 9.70 -0.25
C MET A 194 -16.10 10.40 -1.20
N GLY A 195 -15.81 9.80 -2.36
CA GLY A 195 -14.78 10.24 -3.30
C GLY A 195 -15.26 11.13 -4.45
N GLY A 196 -16.54 11.45 -4.52
CA GLY A 196 -17.16 12.19 -5.64
C GLY A 196 -18.23 11.36 -6.37
N LYS A 197 -18.95 12.00 -7.29
CA LYS A 197 -20.00 11.35 -8.09
C LYS A 197 -19.36 10.38 -9.10
N LEU A 198 -19.44 9.09 -8.81
CA LEU A 198 -19.14 8.03 -9.78
C LEU A 198 -20.31 7.90 -10.76
N ASP A 199 -19.97 7.54 -12.00
CA ASP A 199 -20.96 7.19 -13.02
C ASP A 199 -21.69 5.88 -12.63
N PRO A 200 -23.03 5.89 -12.45
CA PRO A 200 -23.79 4.69 -12.09
C PRO A 200 -23.60 3.54 -13.07
N GLU A 201 -23.42 3.82 -14.38
CA GLU A 201 -23.20 2.77 -15.38
C GLU A 201 -21.88 2.03 -15.10
N ARG A 202 -20.82 2.78 -14.80
CA ARG A 202 -19.50 2.22 -14.47
C ARG A 202 -19.51 1.44 -13.16
N VAL A 203 -20.28 1.90 -12.17
CA VAL A 203 -20.50 1.14 -10.92
C VAL A 203 -21.25 -0.16 -11.22
N GLY A 204 -22.24 -0.15 -12.12
CA GLY A 204 -22.90 -1.35 -12.63
C GLY A 204 -21.91 -2.34 -13.26
N LYS A 205 -21.01 -1.85 -14.13
CA LYS A 205 -19.95 -2.69 -14.72
C LYS A 205 -19.00 -3.27 -13.67
N TRP A 206 -18.69 -2.52 -12.61
CA TRP A 206 -17.89 -3.04 -11.50
C TRP A 206 -18.62 -4.16 -10.75
N LYS A 207 -19.91 -3.99 -10.49
CA LYS A 207 -20.76 -5.03 -9.89
C LYS A 207 -20.75 -6.32 -10.72
N ASP A 208 -20.96 -6.22 -12.03
CA ASP A 208 -20.94 -7.37 -12.93
C ASP A 208 -19.55 -8.01 -12.99
N PHE A 209 -18.49 -7.20 -12.98
CA PHE A 209 -17.11 -7.67 -12.91
C PHE A 209 -16.84 -8.46 -11.62
N LEU A 210 -17.32 -7.97 -10.47
CA LEU A 210 -17.20 -8.68 -9.20
C LEU A 210 -17.98 -9.99 -9.19
N GLN A 211 -19.19 -10.01 -9.75
CA GLN A 211 -19.99 -11.22 -9.88
C GLN A 211 -19.22 -12.31 -10.63
N ASN A 212 -18.62 -11.96 -11.78
CA ASN A 212 -17.81 -12.88 -12.58
C ASN A 212 -16.49 -13.31 -11.90
N ASN A 213 -16.11 -12.65 -10.81
CA ASN A 213 -14.89 -12.91 -10.05
C ASN A 213 -15.18 -13.26 -8.57
N ALA A 214 -16.42 -13.64 -8.24
CA ALA A 214 -16.85 -13.86 -6.85
C ALA A 214 -15.98 -14.87 -6.10
N ASP A 215 -15.57 -15.96 -6.76
CA ASP A 215 -14.71 -16.99 -6.17
C ASP A 215 -13.32 -16.47 -5.80
N ARG A 216 -12.86 -15.39 -6.44
CA ARG A 216 -11.58 -14.76 -6.07
C ARG A 216 -11.73 -13.95 -4.79
N LEU A 217 -12.90 -13.35 -4.55
CA LEU A 217 -13.23 -12.58 -3.35
C LEU A 217 -13.51 -13.46 -2.12
N ASP A 218 -14.01 -14.68 -2.36
CA ASP A 218 -14.35 -15.67 -1.35
C ASP A 218 -13.09 -16.27 -0.68
N THR A 219 -12.43 -15.41 0.10
CA THR A 219 -11.16 -15.72 0.76
C THR A 219 -11.28 -16.84 1.79
N PRO A 220 -12.34 -16.91 2.63
CA PRO A 220 -12.52 -18.03 3.55
C PRO A 220 -12.63 -19.37 2.82
N LYS A 221 -13.42 -19.46 1.74
CA LYS A 221 -13.49 -20.67 0.92
C LYS A 221 -12.14 -21.05 0.32
N ARG A 222 -11.39 -20.08 -0.19
CA ARG A 222 -10.04 -20.31 -0.71
C ARG A 222 -9.07 -20.80 0.36
N LEU A 223 -9.10 -20.22 1.56
CA LEU A 223 -8.26 -20.65 2.68
C LEU A 223 -8.60 -22.08 3.10
N TYR A 224 -9.89 -22.44 3.13
CA TYR A 224 -10.32 -23.80 3.44
C TYR A 224 -9.72 -24.80 2.45
N GLN A 225 -9.77 -24.51 1.15
CA GLN A 225 -9.17 -25.34 0.11
C GLN A 225 -7.65 -25.47 0.29
N LEU A 226 -6.96 -24.37 0.61
CA LEU A 226 -5.51 -24.38 0.85
C LEU A 226 -5.13 -25.18 2.10
N LEU A 227 -5.96 -25.18 3.15
CA LEU A 227 -5.73 -25.91 4.39
C LEU A 227 -6.07 -27.41 4.27
N THR A 228 -7.12 -27.76 3.54
CA THR A 228 -7.64 -29.14 3.46
C THR A 228 -7.15 -29.91 2.25
N SER A 229 -6.74 -29.22 1.18
CA SER A 229 -6.31 -29.82 -0.08
C SER A 229 -5.32 -28.92 -0.82
N PRO A 230 -4.14 -28.62 -0.23
CA PRO A 230 -3.14 -27.78 -0.88
C PRO A 230 -2.67 -28.45 -2.18
N LYS A 231 -2.65 -27.66 -3.26
CA LYS A 231 -2.17 -28.15 -4.55
C LYS A 231 -0.65 -28.09 -4.63
N THR A 232 -0.02 -29.15 -5.12
CA THR A 232 1.45 -29.18 -5.26
C THR A 232 1.93 -28.37 -6.46
N ALA A 233 3.25 -28.15 -6.55
CA ALA A 233 3.86 -27.46 -7.69
C ALA A 233 3.61 -28.22 -9.00
N GLU A 234 3.59 -29.55 -8.95
CA GLU A 234 3.28 -30.42 -10.10
C GLU A 234 1.84 -30.23 -10.58
N GLN A 235 0.88 -30.03 -9.67
CA GLN A 235 -0.53 -29.85 -10.00
C GLN A 235 -0.86 -28.43 -10.51
N THR A 236 -0.12 -27.42 -10.06
CA THR A 236 -0.40 -26.01 -10.39
C THR A 236 0.51 -25.47 -11.49
N GLY A 237 1.61 -26.17 -11.81
CA GLY A 237 2.68 -25.67 -12.66
C GLY A 237 3.44 -24.47 -12.06
N LYS A 238 3.25 -24.19 -10.77
CA LYS A 238 3.82 -23.03 -10.09
C LYS A 238 4.57 -23.46 -8.83
N THR A 239 5.85 -23.10 -8.76
CA THR A 239 6.71 -23.35 -7.58
C THR A 239 6.60 -22.24 -6.52
N THR A 240 5.76 -21.22 -6.76
CA THR A 240 5.60 -20.06 -5.87
C THR A 240 4.14 -19.67 -5.73
N GLY A 241 3.81 -18.97 -4.64
CA GLY A 241 2.45 -18.53 -4.33
C GLY A 241 1.82 -19.34 -3.21
N TRP A 242 0.57 -19.01 -2.86
CA TRP A 242 -0.06 -19.60 -1.68
C TRP A 242 -0.22 -21.12 -1.77
N ASP A 243 -0.58 -21.69 -2.92
CA ASP A 243 -0.66 -23.14 -3.09
C ASP A 243 0.67 -23.83 -2.71
N ALA A 244 1.80 -23.32 -3.21
CA ALA A 244 3.13 -23.84 -2.89
C ALA A 244 3.54 -23.65 -1.43
N GLU A 245 3.24 -22.49 -0.83
CA GLU A 245 3.56 -22.23 0.59
C GLU A 245 2.74 -23.14 1.52
N PHE A 246 1.43 -23.29 1.26
CA PHE A 246 0.55 -24.17 2.03
C PHE A 246 0.88 -25.65 1.81
N ALA A 247 1.25 -26.07 0.60
CA ALA A 247 1.71 -27.44 0.34
C ALA A 247 3.00 -27.78 1.11
N LYS A 248 3.86 -26.79 1.37
CA LYS A 248 5.11 -26.98 2.11
C LYS A 248 4.92 -27.00 3.63
N ASN A 249 4.19 -26.02 4.17
CA ASN A 249 3.90 -25.90 5.60
C ASN A 249 2.61 -25.07 5.80
N PRO A 250 1.45 -25.73 5.96
CA PRO A 250 0.16 -25.05 6.09
C PRO A 250 0.11 -24.05 7.25
N ASP A 251 0.62 -24.42 8.42
CA ASP A 251 0.59 -23.56 9.61
C ASP A 251 1.43 -22.30 9.40
N LYS A 252 2.67 -22.46 8.91
CA LYS A 252 3.52 -21.31 8.65
C LYS A 252 2.98 -20.42 7.54
N ALA A 253 2.36 -21.01 6.52
CA ALA A 253 1.72 -20.27 5.44
C ALA A 253 0.49 -19.48 5.95
N LEU A 254 -0.27 -20.05 6.89
CA LEU A 254 -1.39 -19.38 7.53
C LEU A 254 -0.95 -18.19 8.40
N GLU A 255 0.10 -18.36 9.21
CA GLU A 255 0.71 -17.24 9.95
C GLU A 255 1.16 -16.13 9.00
N GLN A 256 1.83 -16.48 7.90
CA GLN A 256 2.23 -15.51 6.88
C GLN A 256 1.04 -14.82 6.21
N PHE A 257 -0.08 -15.54 6.03
CA PHE A 257 -1.32 -14.97 5.52
C PHE A 257 -1.90 -13.94 6.49
N ILE A 258 -1.91 -14.25 7.79
CA ILE A 258 -2.33 -13.34 8.86
C ILE A 258 -1.46 -12.07 8.84
N VAL A 259 -0.14 -12.22 8.93
CA VAL A 259 0.82 -11.08 8.91
C VAL A 259 0.61 -10.19 7.69
N LYS A 260 0.34 -10.79 6.53
CA LYS A 260 0.16 -10.03 5.29
C LYS A 260 -1.10 -9.17 5.31
N ASN A 261 -2.13 -9.53 6.06
CA ASN A 261 -3.42 -8.85 6.08
C ASN A 261 -3.68 -8.02 7.34
N LEU A 262 -2.82 -8.09 8.35
CA LEU A 262 -2.84 -7.20 9.50
C LEU A 262 -2.20 -5.84 9.21
N GLN A 263 -2.60 -4.82 9.98
CA GLN A 263 -1.80 -3.61 10.11
C GLN A 263 -0.52 -3.90 10.88
N HIS A 264 0.60 -3.30 10.46
CA HIS A 264 1.88 -3.57 11.11
C HIS A 264 1.92 -3.17 12.59
N SER A 265 1.23 -2.07 12.98
CA SER A 265 1.17 -1.64 14.39
C SER A 265 0.61 -2.71 15.30
N ASP A 266 -0.28 -3.55 14.77
CA ASP A 266 -0.94 -4.62 15.50
C ASP A 266 -0.10 -5.88 15.50
N PHE A 267 0.50 -6.22 14.35
CA PHE A 267 1.46 -7.33 14.25
C PHE A 267 2.73 -7.11 15.09
N ALA A 268 3.26 -5.88 15.18
CA ALA A 268 4.47 -5.56 15.95
C ALA A 268 4.31 -5.82 17.45
N LYS A 269 3.07 -5.87 17.94
CA LYS A 269 2.71 -6.14 19.34
C LYS A 269 2.26 -7.58 19.56
N MET A 270 2.37 -8.44 18.54
CA MET A 270 1.92 -9.82 18.59
C MET A 270 3.09 -10.72 18.97
N ASN A 271 2.93 -11.47 20.06
CA ASN A 271 3.87 -12.53 20.41
C ASN A 271 3.53 -13.84 19.66
N GLU A 272 4.35 -14.88 19.81
CA GLU A 272 4.13 -16.17 19.14
C GLU A 272 2.82 -16.86 19.58
N SER A 273 2.46 -16.75 20.86
CA SER A 273 1.24 -17.32 21.43
C SER A 273 -0.01 -16.67 20.81
N ASP A 274 -0.04 -15.34 20.72
CA ASP A 274 -1.12 -14.58 20.09
C ASP A 274 -1.28 -14.97 18.62
N MET A 275 -0.17 -15.12 17.89
CA MET A 275 -0.18 -15.52 16.48
C MET A 275 -0.77 -16.92 16.30
N LYS A 276 -0.35 -17.88 17.13
CA LYS A 276 -0.88 -19.25 17.10
C LYS A 276 -2.36 -19.28 17.45
N PHE A 277 -2.76 -18.56 18.49
CA PHE A 277 -4.16 -18.45 18.88
C PHE A 277 -5.02 -17.88 17.75
N LEU A 278 -4.59 -16.78 17.14
CA LEU A 278 -5.27 -16.17 16.00
C LEU A 278 -5.33 -17.09 14.77
N ALA A 279 -4.27 -17.87 14.52
CA ALA A 279 -4.25 -18.86 13.46
C ALA A 279 -5.30 -19.96 13.67
N GLU A 280 -5.45 -20.47 14.88
CA GLU A 280 -6.51 -21.43 15.21
C GLU A 280 -7.90 -20.80 15.04
N LYS A 281 -8.12 -19.56 15.51
CA LYS A 281 -9.41 -18.88 15.32
C LYS A 281 -9.77 -18.65 13.85
N LEU A 282 -8.78 -18.42 13.00
CA LEU A 282 -8.97 -18.35 11.56
C LEU A 282 -9.31 -19.72 10.95
N LYS A 283 -8.67 -20.81 11.41
CA LYS A 283 -9.01 -22.17 10.98
C LYS A 283 -10.45 -22.54 11.34
N ASP A 284 -10.85 -22.27 12.59
CA ASP A 284 -12.20 -22.52 13.09
C ASP A 284 -13.24 -21.78 12.23
N TYR A 285 -13.07 -20.47 12.04
CA TYR A 285 -13.95 -19.67 11.20
C TYR A 285 -14.05 -20.21 9.77
N VAL A 286 -12.90 -20.54 9.16
CA VAL A 286 -12.83 -21.04 7.79
C VAL A 286 -13.53 -22.41 7.66
N ALA A 287 -13.44 -23.29 8.67
CA ALA A 287 -14.17 -24.54 8.70
C ALA A 287 -15.68 -24.32 8.80
N LEU A 288 -16.13 -23.43 9.70
CA LEU A 288 -17.54 -23.04 9.83
C LEU A 288 -18.09 -22.46 8.53
N TYR A 289 -17.35 -21.54 7.90
CA TYR A 289 -17.72 -20.90 6.63
C TYR A 289 -17.98 -21.90 5.49
N ASN A 290 -17.30 -23.04 5.50
CA ASN A 290 -17.39 -24.04 4.44
C ASN A 290 -18.37 -25.17 4.77
N MET A 291 -19.23 -25.00 5.79
CA MET A 291 -20.34 -25.92 6.04
C MET A 291 -21.29 -25.98 4.81
N PRO A 292 -21.74 -27.17 4.38
CA PRO A 292 -22.55 -27.30 3.17
C PRO A 292 -23.94 -26.65 3.23
N ASP A 293 -24.57 -26.66 4.41
CA ASP A 293 -25.88 -26.07 4.64
C ASP A 293 -25.74 -24.59 5.05
N PRO A 294 -26.22 -23.62 4.23
CA PRO A 294 -26.10 -22.20 4.54
C PRO A 294 -26.78 -21.78 5.85
N ALA A 295 -27.92 -22.37 6.20
CA ALA A 295 -28.63 -22.00 7.42
C ALA A 295 -27.86 -22.45 8.67
N GLN A 296 -27.31 -23.66 8.63
CA GLN A 296 -26.45 -24.17 9.70
C GLN A 296 -25.12 -23.41 9.78
N ARG A 297 -24.51 -23.11 8.62
CA ARG A 297 -23.31 -22.28 8.51
C ARG A 297 -23.50 -20.94 9.21
N ASP A 298 -24.56 -20.22 8.84
CA ASP A 298 -24.80 -18.85 9.31
C ASP A 298 -25.11 -18.85 10.82
N ALA A 299 -25.90 -19.82 11.31
CA ALA A 299 -26.16 -19.99 12.73
C ALA A 299 -24.88 -20.35 13.53
N ALA A 300 -24.02 -21.22 13.00
CA ALA A 300 -22.78 -21.62 13.65
C ALA A 300 -21.76 -20.48 13.70
N ILE A 301 -21.62 -19.71 12.61
CA ILE A 301 -20.80 -18.49 12.57
C ILE A 301 -21.32 -17.46 13.58
N GLN A 302 -22.64 -17.22 13.62
CA GLN A 302 -23.23 -16.29 14.58
C GLN A 302 -22.90 -16.72 16.01
N LYS A 303 -23.11 -17.99 16.36
CA LYS A 303 -22.77 -18.53 17.68
C LYS A 303 -21.29 -18.37 18.00
N TYR A 304 -20.41 -18.66 17.05
CA TYR A 304 -18.96 -18.58 17.23
C TYR A 304 -18.50 -17.16 17.59
N PHE A 305 -19.03 -16.14 16.91
CA PHE A 305 -18.72 -14.73 17.18
C PHE A 305 -19.47 -14.13 18.38
N SER A 306 -20.49 -14.80 18.90
CA SER A 306 -21.24 -14.33 20.08
C SER A 306 -20.74 -14.91 21.41
N ASP A 307 -19.83 -15.90 21.40
CA ASP A 307 -19.33 -16.54 22.62
C ASP A 307 -17.94 -15.98 23.03
N PRO A 308 -17.84 -15.21 24.13
CA PRO A 308 -16.58 -14.64 24.63
C PRO A 308 -15.48 -15.69 24.89
N ASN A 309 -15.85 -16.93 25.24
CA ASN A 309 -14.88 -18.00 25.49
C ASN A 309 -14.07 -18.35 24.23
N ASN A 310 -14.59 -18.04 23.04
CA ASN A 310 -13.85 -18.23 21.80
C ASN A 310 -12.75 -17.18 21.60
N TRP A 311 -12.75 -16.07 22.34
CA TRP A 311 -11.92 -14.91 22.00
C TRP A 311 -10.88 -14.56 23.07
N ALA A 312 -11.04 -15.05 24.29
CA ALA A 312 -10.03 -14.92 25.34
C ALA A 312 -8.83 -15.83 25.07
N ASN A 313 -7.63 -15.27 24.91
CA ASN A 313 -6.41 -16.04 24.81
C ASN A 313 -6.08 -16.65 26.19
N PRO A 314 -6.04 -17.99 26.33
CA PRO A 314 -5.77 -18.63 27.63
C PRO A 314 -4.37 -18.36 28.17
N ASN A 315 -3.46 -17.85 27.32
CA ASN A 315 -2.10 -17.48 27.70
C ASN A 315 -1.96 -15.98 27.99
N ASP A 316 -3.03 -15.19 27.92
CA ASP A 316 -3.07 -13.77 28.26
C ASP A 316 -3.90 -13.59 29.55
N PRO A 317 -3.25 -13.41 30.72
CA PRO A 317 -3.95 -13.24 31.99
C PRO A 317 -4.95 -12.09 31.97
N ASP A 318 -4.65 -10.99 31.27
CA ASP A 318 -5.56 -9.83 31.22
C ASP A 318 -6.84 -10.16 30.44
N GLU A 319 -6.76 -11.00 29.40
CA GLU A 319 -7.95 -11.45 28.66
C GLU A 319 -8.76 -12.48 29.45
N MET A 320 -8.09 -13.38 30.18
CA MET A 320 -8.76 -14.35 31.06
C MET A 320 -9.40 -13.68 32.27
N ASP A 321 -8.75 -12.67 32.83
CA ASP A 321 -9.30 -11.83 33.90
C ASP A 321 -10.47 -11.00 33.38
N ARG A 322 -10.50 -10.56 32.11
CA ARG A 322 -11.71 -9.94 31.52
C ARG A 322 -12.84 -10.95 31.30
N LEU A 323 -12.52 -12.17 30.87
CA LEU A 323 -13.51 -13.22 30.67
C LEU A 323 -14.19 -13.64 31.99
N HIS A 324 -13.41 -13.71 33.08
CA HIS A 324 -13.88 -14.16 34.40
C HIS A 324 -14.23 -13.01 35.35
N GLY A 325 -13.64 -11.84 35.15
CA GLY A 325 -13.85 -10.62 35.90
C GLY A 325 -15.04 -9.86 35.37
N THR A 326 -16.24 -10.38 35.63
CA THR A 326 -17.44 -9.55 35.73
C THR A 326 -17.30 -8.65 36.96
N GLY A 327 -16.55 -7.56 36.85
CA GLY A 327 -16.66 -6.46 37.80
C GLY A 327 -18.00 -5.76 37.56
N ASP A 328 -18.97 -5.98 38.44
CA ASP A 328 -20.19 -5.19 38.69
C ASP A 328 -20.60 -4.15 37.63
N TYR A 329 -20.93 -4.58 36.41
CA TYR A 329 -21.85 -3.81 35.57
C TYR A 329 -23.26 -4.28 35.90
N VAL A 330 -23.80 -3.74 37.01
CA VAL A 330 -25.23 -3.83 37.31
C VAL A 330 -25.95 -2.88 36.35
N VAL A 331 -26.45 -3.42 35.25
CA VAL A 331 -27.52 -2.76 34.49
C VAL A 331 -28.83 -3.24 35.10
N ASP A 332 -29.52 -2.31 35.77
CA ASP A 332 -30.84 -2.51 36.37
C ASP A 332 -31.87 -2.76 35.25
N PRO A 333 -32.45 -3.97 35.12
CA PRO A 333 -33.30 -4.31 34.01
C PRO A 333 -34.76 -4.28 34.47
N GLU A 334 -35.38 -3.11 34.43
CA GLU A 334 -36.84 -3.05 34.45
C GLU A 334 -37.36 -2.29 33.23
N GLY A 335 -37.71 -3.08 32.20
CA GLY A 335 -38.82 -2.75 31.32
C GLY A 335 -38.53 -2.63 29.83
N LEU A 336 -37.85 -3.60 29.19
CA LEU A 336 -37.66 -3.56 27.74
C LEU A 336 -37.91 -4.89 26.99
N ASP A 337 -38.89 -4.87 26.11
CA ASP A 337 -38.74 -5.41 24.74
C ASP A 337 -37.90 -4.38 23.98
N GLU A 338 -36.61 -4.68 23.92
CA GLU A 338 -35.42 -3.95 23.43
C GLU A 338 -34.19 -4.68 24.03
N ASP A 339 -34.40 -5.50 25.08
CA ASP A 339 -33.40 -6.30 25.78
C ASP A 339 -32.75 -7.41 24.93
N GLU A 340 -33.44 -8.06 23.98
CA GLU A 340 -32.77 -9.03 23.08
C GLU A 340 -31.86 -8.34 22.05
N ILE A 341 -32.21 -7.12 21.65
CA ILE A 341 -31.41 -6.32 20.72
C ILE A 341 -30.22 -5.71 21.46
N ALA A 342 -30.45 -5.09 22.63
CA ALA A 342 -29.43 -4.55 23.50
C ALA A 342 -28.48 -5.64 24.01
N ALA A 343 -28.95 -6.84 24.39
CA ALA A 343 -28.09 -7.95 24.79
C ALA A 343 -27.22 -8.47 23.64
N SER A 344 -27.73 -8.48 22.39
CA SER A 344 -26.88 -8.82 21.23
C SER A 344 -25.84 -7.73 20.93
N TYR A 345 -26.16 -6.45 21.16
CA TYR A 345 -25.24 -5.32 21.01
C TYR A 345 -24.24 -5.20 22.16
N GLU A 346 -24.63 -5.59 23.38
CA GLU A 346 -23.77 -5.64 24.58
C GLU A 346 -22.86 -6.87 24.53
N MET A 347 -23.35 -8.07 24.20
CA MET A 347 -22.48 -9.24 23.96
C MET A 347 -21.51 -8.99 22.80
N GLN A 348 -21.94 -8.32 21.72
CA GLN A 348 -21.02 -7.94 20.65
C GLN A 348 -20.02 -6.86 21.10
N ARG A 349 -20.40 -5.96 22.02
CA ARG A 349 -19.47 -5.03 22.67
C ARG A 349 -18.43 -5.76 23.51
N ASP A 350 -18.83 -6.80 24.24
CA ASP A 350 -17.93 -7.59 25.08
C ASP A 350 -16.94 -8.41 24.25
N VAL A 351 -17.42 -9.07 23.18
CA VAL A 351 -16.55 -9.83 22.28
C VAL A 351 -15.63 -8.91 21.47
N ALA A 352 -16.11 -7.73 21.04
CA ALA A 352 -15.31 -6.78 20.28
C ALA A 352 -14.11 -6.21 21.07
N ASN A 353 -14.12 -6.33 22.39
CA ASN A 353 -13.03 -5.90 23.27
C ASN A 353 -11.86 -6.91 23.34
N PHE A 354 -12.04 -8.13 22.84
CA PHE A 354 -10.95 -9.11 22.77
C PHE A 354 -10.01 -8.83 21.60
N LYS A 355 -8.70 -8.91 21.86
CA LYS A 355 -7.67 -8.60 20.87
C LYS A 355 -7.77 -9.54 19.67
N ALA A 356 -7.97 -10.83 19.92
CA ALA A 356 -8.05 -11.85 18.87
C ALA A 356 -9.24 -11.63 17.92
N TYR A 357 -10.40 -11.21 18.44
CA TYR A 357 -11.57 -10.88 17.62
C TYR A 357 -11.25 -9.72 16.66
N ALA A 358 -10.74 -8.61 17.19
CA ALA A 358 -10.40 -7.44 16.38
C ALA A 358 -9.36 -7.75 15.31
N LEU A 359 -8.35 -8.55 15.64
CA LEU A 359 -7.32 -8.99 14.71
C LEU A 359 -7.87 -9.93 13.62
N LEU A 360 -8.73 -10.88 13.97
CA LEU A 360 -9.35 -11.77 12.99
C LEU A 360 -10.20 -10.98 12.00
N LEU A 361 -11.00 -10.03 12.50
CA LEU A 361 -11.76 -9.11 11.66
C LEU A 361 -10.83 -8.37 10.68
N GLN A 362 -9.72 -7.81 11.16
CA GLN A 362 -8.74 -7.16 10.29
C GLN A 362 -8.16 -8.10 9.23
N VAL A 363 -7.82 -9.35 9.58
CA VAL A 363 -7.29 -10.32 8.62
C VAL A 363 -8.31 -10.62 7.52
N LEU A 364 -9.57 -10.90 7.91
CA LEU A 364 -10.64 -11.22 6.97
C LEU A 364 -10.94 -10.03 6.06
N MET A 365 -11.16 -8.84 6.64
CA MET A 365 -11.45 -7.63 5.87
C MET A 365 -10.27 -7.22 5.00
N GLY A 366 -9.07 -7.16 5.58
CA GLY A 366 -7.84 -6.85 4.86
C GLY A 366 -7.60 -7.78 3.67
N SER A 367 -7.99 -9.05 3.77
CA SER A 367 -7.90 -10.00 2.67
C SER A 367 -8.90 -9.74 1.54
N VAL A 368 -10.16 -9.44 1.87
CA VAL A 368 -11.22 -9.08 0.91
C VAL A 368 -10.87 -7.79 0.19
N PHE A 369 -10.52 -6.71 0.92
CA PHE A 369 -10.21 -5.41 0.32
C PHE A 369 -8.91 -5.42 -0.49
N ARG A 370 -7.91 -6.21 -0.07
CA ARG A 370 -6.73 -6.44 -0.91
C ARG A 370 -7.09 -7.12 -2.23
N GLN A 371 -8.09 -8.00 -2.22
CA GLN A 371 -8.49 -8.70 -3.42
C GLN A 371 -9.38 -7.85 -4.33
N THR A 372 -10.31 -7.08 -3.78
CA THR A 372 -11.05 -6.06 -4.55
C THR A 372 -10.10 -5.04 -5.15
N SER A 373 -9.05 -4.63 -4.43
CA SER A 373 -8.01 -3.74 -4.97
C SER A 373 -7.30 -4.29 -6.20
N LYS A 374 -6.90 -5.57 -6.19
CA LYS A 374 -6.32 -6.23 -7.38
C LYS A 374 -7.31 -6.36 -8.52
N LEU A 375 -8.53 -6.80 -8.20
CA LEU A 375 -9.61 -6.90 -9.19
C LEU A 375 -9.93 -5.54 -9.80
N GLY A 376 -9.82 -4.46 -9.02
CA GLY A 376 -9.96 -3.09 -9.49
C GLY A 376 -8.95 -2.74 -10.57
N LEU A 377 -7.69 -3.17 -10.44
CA LEU A 377 -6.68 -2.97 -11.49
C LEU A 377 -7.05 -3.66 -12.80
N GLU A 378 -7.54 -4.90 -12.71
CA GLU A 378 -8.02 -5.64 -13.89
C GLU A 378 -9.29 -5.00 -14.48
N PHE A 379 -10.19 -4.51 -13.63
CA PHE A 379 -11.41 -3.81 -14.04
C PHE A 379 -11.08 -2.50 -14.75
N PHE A 380 -10.31 -1.60 -14.14
CA PHE A 380 -9.94 -0.32 -14.76
C PHE A 380 -9.23 -0.53 -16.09
N ARG A 381 -8.36 -1.53 -16.19
CA ARG A 381 -7.77 -1.95 -17.47
C ARG A 381 -8.85 -2.33 -18.48
N SER A 382 -9.80 -3.19 -18.12
CA SER A 382 -10.88 -3.62 -19.01
C SER A 382 -11.77 -2.46 -19.49
N GLN A 383 -11.81 -1.36 -18.74
CA GLN A 383 -12.58 -0.16 -19.04
C GLN A 383 -11.76 0.94 -19.71
N ASN A 384 -10.50 0.66 -20.07
CA ASN A 384 -9.56 1.64 -20.60
C ASN A 384 -9.44 2.91 -19.71
N VAL A 385 -9.43 2.70 -18.39
CA VAL A 385 -9.22 3.77 -17.40
C VAL A 385 -7.73 3.80 -17.05
N PRO A 386 -7.03 4.94 -17.25
CA PRO A 386 -5.62 5.05 -16.92
C PRO A 386 -5.38 4.87 -15.42
N VAL A 387 -4.28 4.19 -15.08
CA VAL A 387 -3.94 3.88 -13.69
C VAL A 387 -2.72 4.68 -13.26
N MET A 388 -2.91 5.51 -12.23
CA MET A 388 -1.85 6.31 -11.62
C MET A 388 -1.39 5.66 -10.31
N PHE A 389 -0.14 5.22 -10.27
CA PHE A 389 0.52 4.83 -9.02
C PHE A 389 1.23 6.03 -8.42
N GLN A 390 0.86 6.37 -7.18
CA GLN A 390 1.62 7.31 -6.38
C GLN A 390 3.02 6.76 -6.15
N ASN A 391 4.00 7.30 -6.86
CA ASN A 391 5.41 6.92 -6.79
C ASN A 391 6.10 7.52 -5.57
N ALA A 392 5.49 7.41 -4.40
CA ALA A 392 6.08 7.83 -3.15
C ALA A 392 5.74 6.85 -2.02
N ASP A 393 6.69 6.66 -1.11
CA ASP A 393 6.50 5.86 0.09
C ASP A 393 5.59 6.60 1.11
N TYR A 394 5.37 5.97 2.26
CA TYR A 394 4.56 6.55 3.34
C TYR A 394 5.09 7.92 3.82
N ASN A 395 6.38 8.18 3.69
CA ASN A 395 7.03 9.41 4.11
C ASN A 395 7.12 10.46 3.00
N GLY A 396 6.49 10.21 1.84
CA GLY A 396 6.58 11.06 0.66
C GLY A 396 7.92 10.98 -0.07
N LYS A 397 8.77 9.99 0.24
CA LYS A 397 10.01 9.78 -0.51
C LYS A 397 9.67 9.13 -1.84
N SER A 398 10.22 9.68 -2.93
CA SER A 398 10.04 9.11 -4.27
C SER A 398 10.47 7.64 -4.30
N LEU A 399 9.65 6.80 -4.93
CA LEU A 399 9.98 5.42 -5.24
C LEU A 399 10.58 5.26 -6.66
N GLN A 400 10.73 6.36 -7.41
CA GLN A 400 11.32 6.35 -8.75
C GLN A 400 12.72 5.72 -8.72
N GLY A 401 12.99 4.82 -9.67
CA GLY A 401 14.25 4.05 -9.72
C GLY A 401 14.40 2.93 -8.68
N ARG A 402 13.51 2.88 -7.68
CA ARG A 402 13.49 1.84 -6.62
C ARG A 402 12.40 0.80 -6.80
N MET A 403 11.62 0.90 -7.87
CA MET A 403 10.43 0.07 -8.06
C MET A 403 10.76 -1.42 -8.11
N ASP A 404 11.86 -1.80 -8.77
CA ASP A 404 12.33 -3.19 -8.77
C ASP A 404 12.72 -3.70 -7.39
N ALA A 405 13.30 -2.83 -6.55
CA ALA A 405 13.63 -3.16 -5.17
C ALA A 405 12.34 -3.39 -4.36
N VAL A 406 11.38 -2.46 -4.45
CA VAL A 406 10.05 -2.53 -3.82
C VAL A 406 9.29 -3.80 -4.25
N LEU A 407 9.37 -4.18 -5.52
CA LEU A 407 8.73 -5.38 -6.06
C LEU A 407 9.36 -6.68 -5.50
N LYS A 408 10.68 -6.67 -5.28
CA LYS A 408 11.46 -7.79 -4.71
C LYS A 408 11.39 -7.82 -3.17
N GLU A 409 10.96 -6.74 -2.53
CA GLU A 409 10.78 -6.67 -1.09
C GLU A 409 9.67 -7.65 -0.63
N ASN A 410 10.13 -8.75 -0.02
CA ASN A 410 9.30 -9.69 0.73
C ASN A 410 9.36 -9.40 2.23
N THR A 411 9.35 -8.13 2.60
CA THR A 411 9.48 -7.65 3.99
C THR A 411 8.39 -8.25 4.90
N TRP A 412 7.18 -8.48 4.37
CA TRP A 412 6.10 -9.21 5.07
C TRP A 412 6.46 -10.66 5.42
N LYS A 413 7.34 -11.35 4.65
CA LYS A 413 7.82 -12.70 4.99
C LYS A 413 8.86 -12.68 6.09
N LYS A 414 9.56 -11.56 6.28
CA LYS A 414 10.66 -11.45 7.25
C LYS A 414 10.18 -11.20 8.68
N GLY A 415 8.88 -10.97 8.92
CA GLY A 415 8.35 -10.73 10.27
C GLY A 415 8.87 -9.44 10.94
N TYR A 416 9.71 -8.67 10.25
CA TYR A 416 10.28 -7.42 10.72
C TYR A 416 10.02 -6.35 9.67
N ILE A 417 9.04 -5.50 9.93
CA ILE A 417 8.95 -4.19 9.30
C ILE A 417 9.13 -3.19 10.43
N GLN A 418 10.34 -2.98 10.96
CA GLN A 418 10.50 -1.89 11.91
C GLN A 418 10.12 -0.55 11.23
N GLY A 419 9.15 0.18 11.81
CA GLY A 419 8.82 1.56 11.45
C GLY A 419 7.48 1.79 10.73
N LYS A 420 7.27 3.05 10.30
CA LYS A 420 6.02 3.61 9.74
C LYS A 420 5.60 3.06 8.36
N ALA A 421 6.21 1.99 7.86
CA ALA A 421 5.85 1.35 6.59
C ALA A 421 4.63 0.40 6.71
N SER A 422 3.72 0.70 7.65
CA SER A 422 2.66 -0.19 8.13
C SER A 422 1.52 -0.45 7.15
N ASN A 423 1.28 0.46 6.21
CA ASN A 423 0.19 0.38 5.21
C ASN A 423 0.66 -0.05 3.81
N SER A 424 1.87 -0.59 3.75
CA SER A 424 2.60 -0.98 2.56
C SER A 424 2.14 -2.27 1.84
N PRO A 425 1.59 -3.29 2.54
CA PRO A 425 1.35 -4.59 1.92
C PRO A 425 0.34 -4.59 0.76
N ILE A 426 -0.73 -3.80 0.82
CA ILE A 426 -1.74 -3.73 -0.25
C ILE A 426 -1.09 -3.11 -1.50
N THR A 427 -0.46 -1.94 -1.37
CA THR A 427 0.26 -1.27 -2.45
C THR A 427 1.33 -2.15 -3.08
N HIS A 428 2.14 -2.85 -2.28
CA HIS A 428 3.13 -3.79 -2.83
C HIS A 428 2.48 -4.95 -3.58
N SER A 429 1.33 -5.40 -3.09
CA SER A 429 0.56 -6.46 -3.74
C SER A 429 -0.05 -6.00 -5.06
N GLU A 430 -0.49 -4.75 -5.15
CA GLU A 430 -0.97 -4.07 -6.36
C GLU A 430 0.16 -3.90 -7.40
N MET A 431 1.30 -3.34 -6.98
CA MET A 431 2.48 -3.17 -7.83
C MET A 431 2.96 -4.51 -8.42
N ARG A 432 3.11 -5.55 -7.58
CA ARG A 432 3.45 -6.90 -8.06
C ARG A 432 2.38 -7.50 -8.97
N HIS A 433 1.12 -7.11 -8.80
CA HIS A 433 0.04 -7.60 -9.67
C HIS A 433 0.14 -7.00 -11.06
N ILE A 434 0.41 -5.70 -11.17
CA ILE A 434 0.66 -5.04 -12.44
C ILE A 434 1.84 -5.62 -13.17
N GLU A 435 2.95 -5.88 -12.49
CA GLU A 435 4.10 -6.49 -13.13
C GLU A 435 3.80 -7.89 -13.65
N ARG A 436 2.87 -8.62 -13.02
CA ARG A 436 2.37 -9.88 -13.59
C ARG A 436 1.50 -9.64 -14.82
N LEU A 437 0.60 -8.66 -14.78
CA LEU A 437 -0.24 -8.31 -15.93
C LEU A 437 0.63 -7.92 -17.12
N LYS A 438 1.55 -6.97 -16.96
CA LYS A 438 2.54 -6.57 -17.98
C LYS A 438 3.28 -7.76 -18.61
N LYS A 439 3.68 -8.75 -17.80
CA LYS A 439 4.36 -9.97 -18.28
C LYS A 439 3.45 -10.92 -19.05
N GLN A 440 2.20 -11.10 -18.59
CA GLN A 440 1.20 -11.90 -19.31
C GLN A 440 0.87 -11.27 -20.67
N ASP A 441 0.99 -9.95 -20.72
CA ASP A 441 0.66 -9.09 -21.83
C ASP A 441 1.88 -8.63 -22.64
N ALA A 442 3.02 -9.34 -22.61
CA ALA A 442 4.17 -9.00 -23.45
C ALA A 442 3.86 -9.03 -24.97
N ASN A 443 2.63 -9.43 -25.35
CA ASN A 443 2.04 -9.34 -26.69
C ASN A 443 0.87 -8.34 -26.82
N SER A 444 0.49 -7.58 -25.78
CA SER A 444 -0.54 -6.54 -25.84
C SER A 444 0.04 -5.21 -25.33
N GLU A 445 -0.03 -4.16 -26.14
CA GLU A 445 0.51 -2.82 -25.84
C GLU A 445 -0.06 -2.25 -24.53
N TRP A 446 0.66 -2.42 -23.42
CA TRP A 446 0.49 -1.61 -22.22
C TRP A 446 1.25 -0.29 -22.43
N THR A 447 0.62 0.69 -23.05
CA THR A 447 1.16 2.06 -23.15
C THR A 447 0.81 2.95 -21.95
N ASP A 448 -0.11 2.51 -21.07
CA ASP A 448 -0.85 3.45 -20.21
C ASP A 448 -0.65 3.28 -18.69
N ILE A 449 0.12 2.28 -18.21
CA ILE A 449 0.64 2.33 -16.83
C ILE A 449 1.95 3.08 -16.84
N GLN A 450 1.85 4.39 -16.67
CA GLN A 450 2.99 5.19 -16.30
C GLN A 450 3.36 4.89 -14.85
N THR A 451 4.36 4.05 -14.62
CA THR A 451 5.03 3.96 -13.31
C THR A 451 6.01 5.12 -13.10
N GLY A 452 5.75 6.31 -13.66
CA GLY A 452 6.65 7.47 -13.63
C GLY A 452 8.05 7.22 -14.23
N SER A 453 8.22 6.15 -15.01
CA SER A 453 9.41 5.93 -15.83
C SER A 453 9.27 6.60 -17.19
N ALA A 454 8.55 7.73 -17.27
CA ALA A 454 8.83 8.69 -18.32
C ALA A 454 10.35 8.77 -18.36
N HIS A 455 10.93 8.36 -19.48
CA HIS A 455 12.36 8.48 -19.71
C HIS A 455 12.63 9.96 -19.63
N SER A 456 12.81 10.46 -18.41
CA SER A 456 13.43 11.72 -18.17
C SER A 456 14.80 11.50 -18.79
N THR A 457 14.98 12.14 -19.94
CA THR A 457 16.29 12.54 -20.45
C THR A 457 16.95 13.56 -19.50
N GLY A 458 16.33 13.83 -18.35
CA GLY A 458 16.96 14.50 -17.23
C GLY A 458 18.17 13.70 -16.72
N PRO A 459 19.05 14.38 -15.98
CA PRO A 459 20.34 13.82 -15.60
C PRO A 459 20.14 12.55 -14.75
N LYS A 460 20.73 11.43 -15.20
CA LYS A 460 20.87 10.23 -14.37
C LYS A 460 21.86 10.56 -13.24
N LEU A 461 21.36 10.65 -12.01
CA LEU A 461 22.22 10.67 -10.84
C LEU A 461 22.65 9.23 -10.53
N ASP A 462 23.90 8.89 -10.85
CA ASP A 462 24.54 7.68 -10.34
C ASP A 462 25.34 8.03 -9.08
N VAL A 463 24.89 7.54 -7.92
CA VAL A 463 25.52 7.80 -6.63
C VAL A 463 26.20 6.53 -6.15
N SER A 464 27.49 6.42 -6.44
CA SER A 464 28.34 5.36 -5.89
C SER A 464 28.82 5.77 -4.49
N LYS A 465 28.64 4.90 -3.48
CA LYS A 465 29.34 5.06 -2.19
C LYS A 465 30.86 5.03 -2.43
N PRO A 466 31.66 5.83 -1.73
CA PRO A 466 33.11 5.72 -1.83
C PRO A 466 33.54 4.32 -1.35
N ASP A 467 34.35 3.65 -2.18
CA ASP A 467 34.94 2.36 -1.81
C ASP A 467 35.80 2.54 -0.55
N GLY A 468 35.42 1.84 0.53
CA GLY A 468 36.34 1.55 1.64
C GLY A 468 36.44 2.55 2.79
N ALA A 469 35.33 3.04 3.35
CA ALA A 469 35.32 3.58 4.72
C ALA A 469 34.69 2.57 5.68
N SER A 470 35.51 1.73 6.30
CA SER A 470 35.14 1.01 7.52
C SER A 470 35.02 2.02 8.67
N ILE A 471 33.90 2.00 9.39
CA ILE A 471 33.82 2.57 10.74
C ILE A 471 34.67 1.69 11.67
#